data_AF-A0A7V2UFB3-F1
#
_entry.id   AF-A0A7V2UFB3-F1
#
_cell.length_a   1.000
_cell.length_b   1.000
_cell.length_c   1.000
_cell.angle_alpha   90.00
_cell.angle_beta   90.00
_cell.angle_gamma   90.00
#
_symmetry.space_group_name_H-M   'P 1'
#
loop_
_entity.id
_entity.type
_entity.pdbx_description
1 polymer ?
#
loop_
_entity_poly.entity_id
_entity_poly.type
_entity_poly.pdbx_seq_one_letter_code
_entity_poly.pdbx_strand_id
1 'polypeptide(L)'
;MKKVEPQAVPNEEPKKVEPKAPVNVEPKDEPKKGEPKGAEPKGSEPKAEPKKAEPKKAEPKQEAEPEPAVPFLGEVTGERVYIRAGDGINYMVLSVASRGDRVEVSQRRYDWLRIPVPKTCTVWVRQDMVSVEPGGKEATVVKDRVNVRGRPGLTGDVLGQVSTGAKLTVVDADGEWVGVSPPPETFAWIHKQHVRKVGEAGAPPAGKERPALPTMGLTAAAEALRKAQELYQAELAKPADKRNFDDVLAAYQKVATQSDDPYSAAAAERARQRLLKIVDLHNSLRAAREPLDEFDKKYKALEEEYKKRVEEAGKSRPQ
;
A
#
# COMPACT_ATOMS: atom_id res chain seq x y z
N MET A 1 24.09 -17.89 66.55
CA MET A 1 23.33 -16.65 66.25
C MET A 1 22.24 -17.00 65.25
N LYS A 2 21.00 -16.60 65.55
CA LYS A 2 19.76 -17.05 64.90
C LYS A 2 19.56 -16.37 63.53
N LYS A 3 19.31 -17.21 62.52
CA LYS A 3 18.28 -17.16 61.46
C LYS A 3 17.54 -15.83 61.26
N VAL A 4 17.63 -15.22 60.08
CA VAL A 4 16.48 -14.65 59.34
C VAL A 4 16.75 -14.71 57.83
N GLU A 5 15.90 -15.44 57.13
CA GLU A 5 15.60 -15.32 55.70
C GLU A 5 14.11 -14.89 55.61
N PRO A 6 13.55 -14.54 54.44
CA PRO A 6 13.08 -13.20 54.09
C PRO A 6 11.55 -13.01 54.19
N GLN A 7 11.08 -11.76 54.16
CA GLN A 7 9.68 -11.42 53.86
C GLN A 7 9.60 -10.56 52.59
N ALA A 8 8.81 -11.04 51.63
CA ALA A 8 8.23 -10.31 50.49
C ALA A 8 6.99 -9.53 51.00
N VAL A 9 6.37 -8.49 50.41
CA VAL A 9 6.25 -7.83 49.08
C VAL A 9 5.58 -6.43 49.39
N PRO A 10 5.45 -5.39 48.51
CA PRO A 10 4.81 -5.51 47.20
C PRO A 10 5.28 -4.62 46.04
N ASN A 11 4.90 -5.15 44.89
CA ASN A 11 4.79 -4.65 43.53
C ASN A 11 4.25 -3.20 43.43
N GLU A 12 4.97 -2.32 42.72
CA GLU A 12 4.46 -1.01 42.27
C GLU A 12 4.63 -0.91 40.75
N GLU A 13 3.50 -0.87 40.04
CA GLU A 13 3.42 -0.69 38.58
C GLU A 13 3.77 0.76 38.18
N PRO A 14 4.52 1.00 37.09
CA PRO A 14 4.66 2.35 36.57
C PRO A 14 3.42 2.79 35.76
N LYS A 15 2.85 3.92 36.21
CA LYS A 15 1.68 4.62 35.66
C LYS A 15 1.84 5.04 34.19
N LYS A 16 0.70 4.87 33.49
CA LYS A 16 0.31 5.31 32.16
C LYS A 16 0.32 6.84 32.03
N VAL A 17 0.91 7.39 30.96
CA VAL A 17 0.82 8.81 30.58
C VAL A 17 -0.06 8.92 29.32
N GLU A 18 -1.14 9.68 29.40
CA GLU A 18 -2.06 9.99 28.29
C GLU A 18 -1.65 11.27 27.54
N PRO A 19 -1.84 11.36 26.21
CA PRO A 19 -1.60 12.58 25.45
C PRO A 19 -2.84 13.51 25.40
N LYS A 20 -2.59 14.82 25.55
CA LYS A 20 -3.59 15.91 25.49
C LYS A 20 -3.99 16.28 24.04
N ALA A 21 -5.26 16.61 23.85
CA ALA A 21 -5.87 17.14 22.63
C ALA A 21 -5.63 18.66 22.45
N PRO A 22 -5.64 19.20 21.21
CA PRO A 22 -5.58 20.64 20.97
C PRO A 22 -6.97 21.31 20.95
N VAL A 23 -7.03 22.53 21.52
CA VAL A 23 -8.21 23.39 21.67
C VAL A 23 -8.39 24.31 20.45
N ASN A 24 -9.64 24.45 20.03
CA ASN A 24 -10.15 25.26 18.91
C ASN A 24 -10.24 26.76 19.26
N VAL A 25 -10.05 27.63 18.29
CA VAL A 25 -10.07 29.10 18.40
C VAL A 25 -11.36 29.65 17.80
N GLU A 26 -12.12 30.43 18.56
CA GLU A 26 -13.05 31.47 18.07
C GLU A 26 -12.91 32.71 18.96
N PRO A 27 -13.03 33.91 18.39
CA PRO A 27 -14.02 34.82 18.94
C PRO A 27 -14.75 35.71 17.89
N LYS A 28 -16.02 35.99 18.16
CA LYS A 28 -16.79 37.13 17.64
C LYS A 28 -17.20 38.02 18.80
N ASP A 29 -17.00 39.34 18.67
CA ASP A 29 -18.06 40.35 18.78
C ASP A 29 -17.55 41.77 18.44
N GLU A 30 -18.42 42.54 17.79
CA GLU A 30 -18.27 43.90 17.22
C GLU A 30 -18.75 44.98 18.24
N PRO A 31 -18.55 46.33 18.07
CA PRO A 31 -19.39 47.09 17.12
C PRO A 31 -18.87 48.47 16.54
N LYS A 32 -19.38 48.77 15.33
CA LYS A 32 -19.85 50.06 14.70
C LYS A 32 -19.02 51.37 14.75
N LYS A 33 -18.76 51.95 13.56
CA LYS A 33 -19.45 53.16 12.99
C LYS A 33 -18.87 53.62 11.62
N GLY A 34 -19.75 53.96 10.67
CA GLY A 34 -19.56 55.10 9.74
C GLY A 34 -19.36 54.80 8.24
N GLU A 35 -20.45 54.86 7.47
CA GLU A 35 -20.46 55.29 6.05
C GLU A 35 -20.22 56.83 5.97
N PRO A 36 -19.80 57.47 4.84
CA PRO A 36 -20.44 57.33 3.52
C PRO A 36 -19.60 57.50 2.21
N LYS A 37 -20.22 57.04 1.12
CA LYS A 37 -20.24 57.46 -0.31
C LYS A 37 -19.28 58.56 -0.85
N GLY A 38 -18.71 58.28 -2.04
CA GLY A 38 -18.83 59.17 -3.22
C GLY A 38 -17.55 59.57 -3.98
N ALA A 39 -17.66 59.49 -5.33
CA ALA A 39 -16.94 60.25 -6.38
C ALA A 39 -15.71 59.63 -7.09
N GLU A 40 -15.93 59.19 -8.35
CA GLU A 40 -15.02 59.37 -9.50
C GLU A 40 -14.99 60.86 -9.92
N PRO A 41 -13.93 61.43 -10.59
CA PRO A 41 -13.65 61.18 -12.03
C PRO A 41 -12.20 61.32 -12.58
N LYS A 42 -11.98 60.60 -13.70
CA LYS A 42 -11.26 60.87 -14.98
C LYS A 42 -9.87 61.56 -15.08
N GLY A 43 -9.03 60.93 -15.94
CA GLY A 43 -8.02 61.53 -16.85
C GLY A 43 -6.59 61.08 -16.53
N SER A 44 -5.70 60.62 -17.43
CA SER A 44 -5.62 60.58 -18.90
C SER A 44 -4.40 59.71 -19.29
N GLU A 45 -4.48 58.92 -20.37
CA GLU A 45 -3.34 58.21 -20.99
C GLU A 45 -2.33 59.17 -21.66
N PRO A 46 -1.12 58.71 -22.09
CA PRO A 46 -1.02 58.13 -23.45
C PRO A 46 -0.08 56.91 -23.62
N LYS A 47 -0.62 55.88 -24.27
CA LYS A 47 -0.12 55.08 -25.42
C LYS A 47 1.40 54.90 -25.65
N ALA A 48 1.85 53.63 -25.64
CA ALA A 48 3.02 53.14 -26.40
C ALA A 48 2.74 51.75 -27.00
N GLU A 49 3.10 51.57 -28.26
CA GLU A 49 2.81 50.44 -29.16
C GLU A 49 3.60 49.15 -28.86
N PRO A 50 3.11 47.95 -29.24
CA PRO A 50 3.79 46.68 -29.01
C PRO A 50 4.78 46.34 -30.13
N LYS A 51 6.01 45.95 -29.77
CA LYS A 51 7.02 45.40 -30.69
C LYS A 51 6.70 43.95 -31.06
N LYS A 52 6.72 43.72 -32.37
CA LYS A 52 6.61 42.46 -33.11
C LYS A 52 7.69 41.46 -32.68
N ALA A 53 7.29 40.27 -32.21
CA ALA A 53 8.18 39.14 -31.96
C ALA A 53 8.21 38.22 -33.20
N GLU A 54 9.41 37.89 -33.67
CA GLU A 54 9.68 36.95 -34.77
C GLU A 54 9.40 35.49 -34.36
N PRO A 55 8.99 34.62 -35.30
CA PRO A 55 8.64 33.24 -34.99
C PRO A 55 9.89 32.37 -34.82
N LYS A 56 10.06 31.76 -33.64
CA LYS A 56 11.02 30.68 -33.45
C LYS A 56 10.54 29.41 -34.17
N LYS A 57 11.39 28.95 -35.09
CA LYS A 57 11.37 27.69 -35.82
C LYS A 57 11.02 26.51 -34.90
N ALA A 58 9.96 25.78 -35.26
CA ALA A 58 9.54 24.55 -34.60
C ALA A 58 10.57 23.42 -34.84
N GLU A 59 11.04 22.81 -33.76
CA GLU A 59 11.74 21.52 -33.81
C GLU A 59 10.73 20.38 -34.03
N PRO A 60 11.10 19.28 -34.72
CA PRO A 60 10.15 18.24 -35.07
C PRO A 60 9.74 17.45 -33.82
N LYS A 61 8.45 17.49 -33.53
CA LYS A 61 7.79 16.65 -32.52
C LYS A 61 7.87 15.20 -33.00
N GLN A 62 8.69 14.40 -32.32
CA GLN A 62 8.81 12.96 -32.54
C GLN A 62 7.39 12.36 -32.46
N GLU A 63 6.95 11.79 -33.57
CA GLU A 63 5.64 11.18 -33.75
C GLU A 63 5.54 9.98 -32.80
N ALA A 64 4.80 10.14 -31.72
CA ALA A 64 4.53 9.07 -30.77
C ALA A 64 3.78 7.95 -31.52
N GLU A 65 4.31 6.73 -31.47
CA GLU A 65 3.58 5.54 -31.91
C GLU A 65 2.15 5.57 -31.34
N PRO A 66 1.13 5.20 -32.12
CA PRO A 66 -0.27 5.28 -31.69
C PRO A 66 -0.43 4.50 -30.39
N GLU A 67 -0.70 5.24 -29.31
CA GLU A 67 -0.89 4.63 -27.99
C GLU A 67 -2.04 3.62 -28.08
N PRO A 68 -1.88 2.41 -27.50
CA PRO A 68 -2.87 1.37 -27.68
C PRO A 68 -4.23 1.80 -27.15
N ALA A 69 -5.27 1.65 -27.98
CA ALA A 69 -6.65 1.86 -27.58
C ALA A 69 -6.99 1.01 -26.34
N VAL A 70 -7.61 1.64 -25.34
CA VAL A 70 -8.19 0.97 -24.18
C VAL A 70 -9.67 0.65 -24.47
N PRO A 71 -10.20 -0.50 -24.02
CA PRO A 71 -9.54 -1.52 -23.20
C PRO A 71 -8.64 -2.47 -24.01
N PHE A 72 -7.56 -2.95 -23.40
CA PHE A 72 -6.68 -3.97 -24.01
C PHE A 72 -6.22 -5.02 -22.99
N LEU A 73 -5.85 -6.20 -23.48
CA LEU A 73 -5.27 -7.25 -22.65
C LEU A 73 -3.75 -7.06 -22.55
N GLY A 74 -3.27 -6.87 -21.32
CA GLY A 74 -1.86 -6.76 -20.98
C GLY A 74 -1.31 -8.04 -20.33
N GLU A 75 -0.05 -8.34 -20.59
CA GLU A 75 0.74 -9.37 -19.89
C GLU A 75 1.84 -8.70 -19.09
N VAL A 76 1.98 -9.10 -17.83
CA VAL A 76 3.00 -8.56 -16.93
C VAL A 76 4.36 -9.15 -17.28
N THR A 77 5.36 -8.28 -17.51
CA THR A 77 6.71 -8.70 -17.92
C THR A 77 7.69 -8.83 -16.75
N GLY A 78 7.44 -8.13 -15.63
CA GLY A 78 8.29 -8.17 -14.44
C GLY A 78 7.96 -9.33 -13.50
N GLU A 79 8.96 -9.82 -12.76
CA GLU A 79 8.78 -10.93 -11.80
C GLU A 79 8.01 -10.51 -10.54
N ARG A 80 8.22 -9.28 -10.07
CA ARG A 80 7.55 -8.69 -8.90
C ARG A 80 7.08 -7.30 -9.28
N VAL A 81 5.83 -7.18 -9.72
CA VAL A 81 5.26 -5.90 -10.17
C VAL A 81 4.18 -5.45 -9.20
N TYR A 82 4.35 -4.26 -8.63
CA TYR A 82 3.42 -3.73 -7.65
C TYR A 82 2.14 -3.18 -8.30
N ILE A 83 1.02 -3.72 -7.86
CA ILE A 83 -0.32 -3.19 -8.11
C ILE A 83 -0.69 -2.30 -6.94
N ARG A 84 -1.03 -1.03 -7.23
CA ARG A 84 -1.25 0.03 -6.25
C ARG A 84 -2.70 0.51 -6.22
N ALA A 85 -3.08 1.15 -5.13
CA ALA A 85 -4.41 1.73 -4.97
C ALA A 85 -4.69 2.96 -5.84
N GLY A 86 -3.63 3.67 -6.29
CA GLY A 86 -3.75 4.87 -7.11
C GLY A 86 -2.63 4.99 -8.14
N ASP A 87 -2.74 6.00 -9.00
CA ASP A 87 -1.89 6.28 -10.15
C ASP A 87 -0.56 6.96 -9.79
N GLY A 88 0.14 6.42 -8.78
CA GLY A 88 1.40 6.99 -8.30
C GLY A 88 2.15 6.08 -7.34
N ILE A 89 3.45 6.38 -7.16
CA ILE A 89 4.33 5.63 -6.26
C ILE A 89 4.03 5.84 -4.77
N ASN A 90 3.29 6.91 -4.44
CA ASN A 90 2.92 7.25 -3.07
C ASN A 90 1.70 6.46 -2.56
N TYR A 91 0.96 5.81 -3.47
CA TYR A 91 -0.19 4.99 -3.10
C TYR A 91 0.24 3.64 -2.57
N MET A 92 -0.58 3.08 -1.67
CA MET A 92 -0.30 1.78 -1.07
C MET A 92 -0.24 0.67 -2.13
N VAL A 93 0.61 -0.33 -1.88
CA VAL A 93 0.65 -1.57 -2.67
C VAL A 93 -0.47 -2.49 -2.20
N LEU A 94 -1.41 -2.80 -3.11
CA LEU A 94 -2.51 -3.73 -2.87
C LEU A 94 -2.11 -5.18 -3.10
N SER A 95 -1.36 -5.42 -4.17
CA SER A 95 -1.01 -6.75 -4.64
C SER A 95 0.28 -6.72 -5.44
N VAL A 96 0.81 -7.91 -5.70
CA VAL A 96 1.97 -8.12 -6.55
C VAL A 96 1.56 -9.04 -7.70
N ALA A 97 1.73 -8.57 -8.93
CA ALA A 97 1.64 -9.39 -10.12
C ALA A 97 3.00 -10.03 -10.45
N SER A 98 2.94 -11.27 -10.95
CA SER A 98 4.10 -12.04 -11.39
C SER A 98 4.21 -12.03 -12.92
N ARG A 99 5.40 -12.38 -13.43
CA ARG A 99 5.64 -12.43 -14.88
C ARG A 99 4.70 -13.43 -15.54
N GLY A 100 4.06 -13.00 -16.63
CA GLY A 100 3.09 -13.78 -17.39
C GLY A 100 1.64 -13.62 -16.93
N ASP A 101 1.40 -12.91 -15.81
CA ASP A 101 0.04 -12.63 -15.36
C ASP A 101 -0.66 -11.73 -16.38
N ARG A 102 -1.93 -12.02 -16.66
CA ARG A 102 -2.75 -11.29 -17.62
C ARG A 102 -3.67 -10.32 -16.89
N VAL A 103 -3.65 -9.06 -17.31
CA VAL A 103 -4.46 -8.00 -16.73
C VAL A 103 -5.25 -7.30 -17.82
N GLU A 104 -6.51 -7.01 -17.55
CA GLU A 104 -7.34 -6.21 -18.46
C GLU A 104 -7.16 -4.73 -18.10
N VAL A 105 -6.63 -3.97 -19.04
CA VAL A 105 -6.39 -2.54 -18.85
C VAL A 105 -7.61 -1.78 -19.32
N SER A 106 -8.30 -1.11 -18.40
CA SER A 106 -9.53 -0.36 -18.68
C SER A 106 -9.26 1.12 -18.97
N GLN A 107 -8.20 1.68 -18.41
CA GLN A 107 -7.86 3.10 -18.55
C GLN A 107 -6.35 3.29 -18.42
N ARG A 108 -5.85 4.38 -19.01
CA ARG A 108 -4.48 4.85 -18.81
C ARG A 108 -4.50 6.27 -18.24
N ARG A 109 -3.62 6.53 -17.27
CA ARG A 109 -3.38 7.86 -16.70
C ARG A 109 -1.89 8.02 -16.44
N TYR A 110 -1.27 8.97 -17.14
CA TYR A 110 0.19 9.16 -17.11
C TYR A 110 0.94 7.85 -17.43
N ASP A 111 1.81 7.42 -16.50
CA ASP A 111 2.57 6.17 -16.58
C ASP A 111 1.88 4.98 -15.91
N TRP A 112 0.60 5.13 -15.56
CA TRP A 112 -0.18 4.12 -14.85
C TRP A 112 -1.34 3.61 -15.69
N LEU A 113 -1.58 2.31 -15.57
CA LEU A 113 -2.66 1.58 -16.22
C LEU A 113 -3.64 1.14 -15.14
N ARG A 114 -4.91 1.48 -15.32
CA ARG A 114 -6.00 1.07 -14.46
C ARG A 114 -6.42 -0.35 -14.82
N ILE A 115 -6.46 -1.21 -13.82
CA ILE A 115 -6.84 -2.62 -13.92
C ILE A 115 -7.89 -2.93 -12.84
N PRO A 116 -8.76 -3.92 -13.03
CA PRO A 116 -9.62 -4.40 -11.95
C PRO A 116 -8.77 -4.98 -10.81
N VAL A 117 -9.22 -4.82 -9.57
CA VAL A 117 -8.52 -5.42 -8.42
C VAL A 117 -8.53 -6.95 -8.58
N PRO A 118 -7.37 -7.64 -8.50
CA PRO A 118 -7.33 -9.09 -8.60
C PRO A 118 -8.22 -9.76 -7.55
N LYS A 119 -8.98 -10.79 -7.92
CA LYS A 119 -9.87 -11.56 -7.02
C LYS A 119 -9.15 -12.19 -5.82
N THR A 120 -7.83 -12.29 -5.89
CA THR A 120 -6.95 -12.80 -4.84
C THR A 120 -6.68 -11.76 -3.75
N CYS A 121 -7.01 -10.49 -3.96
CA CYS A 121 -6.88 -9.44 -2.96
C CYS A 121 -8.06 -9.44 -1.98
N THR A 122 -7.79 -9.07 -0.73
CA THR A 122 -8.85 -8.74 0.23
C THR A 122 -9.01 -7.23 0.26
N VAL A 123 -10.24 -6.75 0.09
CA VAL A 123 -10.60 -5.34 0.24
C VAL A 123 -11.52 -5.18 1.43
N TRP A 124 -11.62 -3.98 1.99
CA TRP A 124 -12.24 -3.73 3.29
C TRP A 124 -13.41 -2.79 3.17
N VAL A 125 -14.51 -3.16 3.82
CA VAL A 125 -15.72 -2.36 3.94
C VAL A 125 -16.08 -2.25 5.42
N ARG A 126 -16.62 -1.11 5.84
CA ARG A 126 -16.99 -0.91 7.24
C ARG A 126 -18.20 -1.78 7.60
N GLN A 127 -18.16 -2.43 8.76
CA GLN A 127 -19.18 -3.39 9.21
C GLN A 127 -20.57 -2.76 9.34
N ASP A 128 -20.67 -1.49 9.73
CA ASP A 128 -21.93 -0.73 9.85
C ASP A 128 -22.59 -0.37 8.50
N MET A 129 -21.94 -0.71 7.38
CA MET A 129 -22.42 -0.48 6.03
C MET A 129 -22.89 -1.78 5.35
N VAL A 130 -22.64 -2.94 5.95
CA VAL A 130 -22.93 -4.25 5.40
C VAL A 130 -23.73 -5.10 6.39
N SER A 131 -24.70 -5.84 5.89
CA SER A 131 -25.42 -6.86 6.64
C SER A 131 -24.81 -8.21 6.30
N VAL A 132 -24.14 -8.82 7.26
CA VAL A 132 -23.55 -10.17 7.10
C VAL A 132 -24.66 -11.20 7.30
N GLU A 133 -24.84 -12.08 6.33
CA GLU A 133 -25.81 -13.17 6.40
C GLU A 133 -25.46 -14.14 7.55
N PRO A 134 -26.43 -14.89 8.10
CA PRO A 134 -26.20 -15.79 9.24
C PRO A 134 -25.10 -16.84 8.99
N GLY A 135 -24.80 -17.12 7.71
CA GLY A 135 -23.73 -18.02 7.30
C GLY A 135 -22.32 -17.42 7.28
N GLY A 136 -22.15 -16.12 7.52
CA GLY A 136 -20.85 -15.44 7.62
C GLY A 136 -20.02 -15.38 6.33
N LYS A 137 -20.51 -15.95 5.23
CA LYS A 137 -19.81 -16.06 3.93
C LYS A 137 -20.24 -14.99 2.93
N GLU A 138 -21.44 -14.43 3.12
CA GLU A 138 -22.00 -13.40 2.26
C GLU A 138 -22.39 -12.19 3.11
N ALA A 139 -22.19 -11.01 2.54
CA ALA A 139 -22.63 -9.75 3.11
C ALA A 139 -23.32 -8.92 2.04
N THR A 140 -24.46 -8.34 2.40
CA THR A 140 -25.22 -7.45 1.53
C THR A 140 -24.97 -6.01 1.94
N VAL A 141 -24.65 -5.15 0.98
CA VAL A 141 -24.47 -3.72 1.24
C VAL A 141 -25.81 -3.08 1.56
N VAL A 142 -25.93 -2.42 2.72
CA VAL A 142 -27.18 -1.84 3.21
C VAL A 142 -27.33 -0.37 2.84
N LYS A 143 -26.20 0.35 2.70
CA LYS A 143 -26.17 1.78 2.41
C LYS A 143 -25.71 2.05 0.98
N ASP A 144 -26.06 3.23 0.49
CA ASP A 144 -25.66 3.63 -0.86
C ASP A 144 -24.25 4.21 -0.87
N ARG A 145 -23.54 4.02 -2.00
CA ARG A 145 -22.18 4.55 -2.26
C ARG A 145 -21.16 4.24 -1.16
N VAL A 146 -21.10 2.97 -0.75
CA VAL A 146 -20.18 2.52 0.29
C VAL A 146 -18.77 2.41 -0.26
N ASN A 147 -17.81 3.07 0.40
CA ASN A 147 -16.41 3.04 0.00
C ASN A 147 -15.78 1.68 0.29
N VAL A 148 -15.16 1.08 -0.74
CA VAL A 148 -14.34 -0.11 -0.63
C VAL A 148 -12.88 0.30 -0.56
N ARG A 149 -12.17 -0.13 0.48
CA ARG A 149 -10.81 0.33 0.79
C ARG A 149 -9.78 -0.79 0.68
N GLY A 150 -8.52 -0.43 0.42
CA GLY A 150 -7.41 -1.38 0.37
C GLY A 150 -6.92 -1.88 1.74
N ARG A 151 -7.29 -1.20 2.84
CA ARG A 151 -6.89 -1.50 4.22
C ARG A 151 -8.05 -1.20 5.18
N PRO A 152 -8.18 -1.92 6.32
CA PRO A 152 -9.06 -1.49 7.39
C PRO A 152 -8.61 -0.13 7.92
N GLY A 153 -9.55 0.80 8.05
CA GLY A 153 -9.31 2.13 8.62
C GLY A 153 -9.75 3.28 7.71
N LEU A 154 -9.98 4.43 8.34
CA LEU A 154 -10.39 5.66 7.63
C LEU A 154 -9.28 6.25 6.75
N THR A 155 -8.02 5.92 7.07
CA THR A 155 -6.83 6.32 6.31
C THR A 155 -6.54 5.41 5.11
N GLY A 156 -7.26 4.29 4.94
CA GLY A 156 -7.05 3.37 3.82
C GLY A 156 -7.49 3.99 2.49
N ASP A 157 -6.70 3.79 1.43
CA ASP A 157 -7.04 4.26 0.08
C ASP A 157 -8.36 3.64 -0.41
N VAL A 158 -9.22 4.47 -1.02
CA VAL A 158 -10.50 4.05 -1.60
C VAL A 158 -10.26 3.51 -3.02
N LEU A 159 -10.64 2.26 -3.25
CA LEU A 159 -10.44 1.53 -4.52
C LEU A 159 -11.66 1.59 -5.43
N GLY A 160 -12.82 1.87 -4.85
CA GLY A 160 -14.10 1.92 -5.54
C GLY A 160 -15.23 2.19 -4.56
N GLN A 161 -16.43 2.34 -5.10
CA GLN A 161 -17.66 2.45 -4.34
C GLN A 161 -18.59 1.32 -4.78
N VAL A 162 -19.34 0.76 -3.84
CA VAL A 162 -20.39 -0.23 -4.12
C VAL A 162 -21.75 0.35 -3.76
N SER A 163 -22.74 0.00 -4.57
CA SER A 163 -24.13 0.45 -4.39
C SER A 163 -24.90 -0.44 -3.42
N THR A 164 -26.02 0.07 -2.89
CA THR A 164 -26.92 -0.70 -2.03
C THR A 164 -27.39 -1.97 -2.71
N GLY A 165 -27.47 -3.08 -1.96
CA GLY A 165 -27.92 -4.38 -2.46
C GLY A 165 -26.83 -5.19 -3.16
N ALA A 166 -25.60 -4.66 -3.29
CA ALA A 166 -24.48 -5.43 -3.78
C ALA A 166 -24.17 -6.61 -2.84
N LYS A 167 -24.09 -7.81 -3.40
CA LYS A 167 -23.67 -9.03 -2.68
C LYS A 167 -22.16 -9.13 -2.69
N LEU A 168 -21.57 -9.21 -1.51
CA LEU A 168 -20.13 -9.31 -1.29
C LEU A 168 -19.82 -10.65 -0.62
N THR A 169 -18.77 -11.31 -1.08
CA THR A 169 -18.26 -12.52 -0.41
C THR A 169 -17.33 -12.11 0.71
N VAL A 170 -17.68 -12.45 1.95
CA VAL A 170 -16.85 -12.20 3.13
C VAL A 170 -15.73 -13.23 3.17
N VAL A 171 -14.50 -12.75 3.35
CA VAL A 171 -13.27 -13.55 3.40
C VAL A 171 -12.54 -13.36 4.72
N ASP A 172 -12.68 -12.19 5.35
CA ASP A 172 -11.98 -11.84 6.59
C ASP A 172 -12.80 -10.86 7.43
N ALA A 173 -12.43 -10.67 8.69
CA ALA A 173 -13.01 -9.67 9.58
C ALA A 173 -11.96 -9.11 10.54
N ASP A 174 -11.90 -7.78 10.66
CA ASP A 174 -10.94 -7.05 11.50
C ASP A 174 -11.64 -5.89 12.20
N GLY A 175 -12.02 -6.10 13.46
CA GLY A 175 -12.71 -5.10 14.28
C GLY A 175 -14.00 -4.59 13.63
N GLU A 176 -14.06 -3.28 13.37
CA GLU A 176 -15.19 -2.62 12.69
C GLU A 176 -15.17 -2.76 11.15
N TRP A 177 -14.30 -3.61 10.60
CA TRP A 177 -14.11 -3.79 9.16
C TRP A 177 -14.33 -5.24 8.74
N VAL A 178 -15.02 -5.40 7.62
CA VAL A 178 -15.27 -6.69 6.97
C VAL A 178 -14.40 -6.76 5.72
N GLY A 179 -13.55 -7.79 5.67
CA GLY A 179 -12.73 -8.13 4.53
C GLY A 179 -13.54 -8.92 3.52
N VAL A 180 -13.68 -8.40 2.30
CA VAL A 180 -14.47 -9.00 1.23
C VAL A 180 -13.62 -9.27 -0.01
N SER A 181 -14.11 -10.17 -0.86
CA SER A 181 -13.60 -10.34 -2.22
C SER A 181 -13.84 -9.06 -3.02
N PRO A 182 -12.91 -8.63 -3.90
CA PRO A 182 -13.02 -7.35 -4.57
C PRO A 182 -14.22 -7.35 -5.52
N PRO A 183 -15.17 -6.42 -5.34
CA PRO A 183 -16.28 -6.27 -6.27
C PRO A 183 -15.77 -5.77 -7.64
N PRO A 184 -16.52 -6.04 -8.74
CA PRO A 184 -16.11 -5.68 -10.09
C PRO A 184 -15.91 -4.17 -10.29
N GLU A 185 -16.53 -3.35 -9.44
CA GLU A 185 -16.42 -1.88 -9.44
C GLU A 185 -15.15 -1.34 -8.76
N THR A 186 -14.24 -2.22 -8.31
CA THR A 186 -12.98 -1.83 -7.68
C THR A 186 -11.81 -1.90 -8.64
N PHE A 187 -10.98 -0.85 -8.61
CA PHE A 187 -9.87 -0.70 -9.52
C PHE A 187 -8.57 -0.44 -8.79
N ALA A 188 -7.48 -0.83 -9.44
CA ALA A 188 -6.11 -0.65 -9.00
C ALA A 188 -5.26 -0.18 -10.18
N TRP A 189 -4.01 0.13 -9.91
CA TRP A 189 -3.10 0.73 -10.86
C TRP A 189 -1.79 -0.04 -10.94
N ILE A 190 -1.32 -0.27 -12.16
CA ILE A 190 -0.04 -0.92 -12.46
C ILE A 190 0.78 -0.02 -13.38
N HIS A 191 2.10 0.05 -13.16
CA HIS A 191 2.96 0.92 -13.96
C HIS A 191 3.12 0.36 -15.39
N LYS A 192 2.95 1.22 -16.40
CA LYS A 192 2.91 0.83 -17.82
C LYS A 192 4.16 0.07 -18.29
N GLN A 193 5.33 0.39 -17.72
CA GLN A 193 6.62 -0.22 -18.10
C GLN A 193 6.66 -1.74 -17.88
N HIS A 194 5.77 -2.25 -17.03
CA HIS A 194 5.73 -3.67 -16.68
C HIS A 194 4.60 -4.43 -17.38
N VAL A 195 3.87 -3.79 -18.29
CA VAL A 195 2.74 -4.39 -18.99
C VAL A 195 2.98 -4.32 -20.50
N ARG A 196 3.03 -5.49 -21.13
CA ARG A 196 3.08 -5.61 -22.59
C ARG A 196 1.69 -5.90 -23.13
N LYS A 197 1.23 -5.17 -24.16
CA LYS A 197 -0.03 -5.48 -24.83
C LYS A 197 0.07 -6.82 -25.55
N VAL A 198 -0.92 -7.69 -25.35
CA VAL A 198 -0.99 -9.04 -25.95
C VAL A 198 -2.27 -9.24 -26.79
N GLY A 199 -3.26 -8.34 -26.68
CA GLY A 199 -4.46 -8.36 -27.54
C GLY A 199 -5.44 -7.20 -27.26
N GLU A 200 -6.51 -7.10 -28.05
CA GLU A 200 -7.66 -6.22 -27.78
C GLU A 200 -8.60 -6.85 -26.74
N ALA A 201 -9.19 -6.04 -25.86
CA ALA A 201 -10.14 -6.52 -24.86
C ALA A 201 -11.49 -6.80 -25.53
N GLY A 202 -12.01 -8.03 -25.36
CA GLY A 202 -13.26 -8.45 -25.99
C GLY A 202 -13.44 -9.96 -26.16
N ALA A 203 -12.41 -10.77 -25.97
CA ALA A 203 -12.60 -12.20 -25.74
C ALA A 203 -12.95 -12.42 -24.25
N PRO A 204 -14.03 -13.15 -23.92
CA PRO A 204 -14.28 -13.61 -22.55
C PRO A 204 -12.99 -14.25 -22.00
N PRO A 205 -12.74 -14.20 -20.69
CA PRO A 205 -11.64 -14.94 -20.11
C PRO A 205 -11.95 -16.43 -20.28
N ALA A 206 -11.60 -17.00 -21.43
CA ALA A 206 -11.02 -18.32 -21.43
C ALA A 206 -9.77 -18.15 -20.58
N GLY A 207 -9.94 -18.36 -19.28
CA GLY A 207 -8.84 -18.74 -18.42
C GLY A 207 -8.09 -19.76 -19.22
N LYS A 208 -6.92 -19.39 -19.74
CA LYS A 208 -5.98 -20.41 -20.10
C LYS A 208 -5.73 -21.08 -18.78
N GLU A 209 -6.38 -22.23 -18.59
CA GLU A 209 -5.77 -23.38 -17.96
C GLU A 209 -4.27 -23.21 -18.22
N ARG A 210 -3.55 -22.79 -17.17
CA ARG A 210 -2.10 -22.89 -17.19
C ARG A 210 -1.82 -24.31 -17.68
N PRO A 211 -0.81 -24.53 -18.55
CA PRO A 211 -0.45 -25.88 -18.93
C PRO A 211 -0.40 -26.72 -17.65
N ALA A 212 -1.17 -27.82 -17.62
CA ALA A 212 -1.45 -28.60 -16.42
C ALA A 212 -0.13 -28.96 -15.74
N LEU A 213 0.29 -28.12 -14.80
CA LEU A 213 1.31 -28.43 -13.84
C LEU A 213 0.76 -29.60 -13.02
N PRO A 214 1.62 -30.54 -12.56
CA PRO A 214 1.17 -31.73 -11.86
C PRO A 214 0.19 -31.34 -10.76
N THR A 215 -1.05 -31.76 -10.94
CA THR A 215 -2.16 -31.33 -10.11
C THR A 215 -2.17 -32.12 -8.82
N MET A 216 -2.17 -31.36 -7.72
CA MET A 216 -2.09 -31.84 -6.37
C MET A 216 -3.52 -32.05 -5.88
N GLY A 217 -3.87 -33.32 -5.65
CA GLY A 217 -5.20 -33.70 -5.17
C GLY A 217 -5.55 -33.05 -3.82
N LEU A 218 -6.84 -33.04 -3.50
CA LEU A 218 -7.42 -32.30 -2.37
C LEU A 218 -6.67 -32.46 -1.04
N THR A 219 -6.31 -33.70 -0.68
CA THR A 219 -5.58 -34.02 0.56
C THR A 219 -4.16 -33.50 0.54
N ALA A 220 -3.45 -33.69 -0.58
CA ALA A 220 -2.09 -33.21 -0.75
C ALA A 220 -2.03 -31.67 -0.77
N ALA A 221 -3.03 -30.99 -1.34
CA ALA A 221 -3.13 -29.54 -1.33
C ALA A 221 -3.34 -28.99 0.10
N ALA A 222 -4.22 -29.61 0.88
CA ALA A 222 -4.45 -29.25 2.28
C ALA A 222 -3.20 -29.49 3.15
N GLU A 223 -2.50 -30.61 2.96
CA GLU A 223 -1.24 -30.91 3.63
C GLU A 223 -0.13 -29.92 3.25
N ALA A 224 -0.02 -29.57 1.97
CA ALA A 224 0.95 -28.59 1.49
C ALA A 224 0.67 -27.19 2.05
N LEU A 225 -0.61 -26.80 2.19
CA LEU A 225 -1.01 -25.56 2.85
C LEU A 225 -0.62 -25.59 4.34
N ARG A 226 -0.87 -26.70 5.03
CA ARG A 226 -0.49 -26.88 6.45
C ARG A 226 1.02 -26.78 6.63
N LYS A 227 1.80 -27.43 5.75
CA LYS A 227 3.27 -27.35 5.75
C LYS A 227 3.76 -25.93 5.49
N ALA A 228 3.14 -25.20 4.56
CA ALA A 228 3.47 -23.79 4.31
C ALA A 228 3.18 -22.93 5.56
N GLN A 229 2.08 -23.19 6.27
CA GLN A 229 1.76 -22.53 7.54
C GLN A 229 2.77 -22.87 8.65
N GLU A 230 3.20 -24.13 8.76
CA GLU A 230 4.24 -24.55 9.72
C GLU A 230 5.57 -23.84 9.46
N LEU A 231 6.00 -23.74 8.19
CA LEU A 231 7.18 -22.96 7.80
C LEU A 231 7.02 -21.48 8.16
N TYR A 232 5.85 -20.90 7.89
CA TYR A 232 5.56 -19.51 8.26
C TYR A 232 5.68 -19.27 9.77
N GLN A 233 5.13 -20.15 10.61
CA GLN A 233 5.22 -20.06 12.06
C GLN A 233 6.67 -20.25 12.56
N ALA A 234 7.41 -21.18 11.95
CA ALA A 234 8.82 -21.37 12.26
C ALA A 234 9.67 -20.12 11.94
N GLU A 235 9.38 -19.42 10.84
CA GLU A 235 10.03 -18.15 10.51
C GLU A 235 9.64 -17.03 11.48
N LEU A 236 8.38 -16.97 11.92
CA LEU A 236 7.93 -16.00 12.93
C LEU A 236 8.59 -16.21 14.30
N ALA A 237 8.91 -17.45 14.66
CA ALA A 237 9.62 -17.78 15.90
C ALA A 237 11.07 -17.28 15.92
N LYS A 238 11.66 -16.97 14.75
CA LYS A 238 12.99 -16.37 14.67
C LYS A 238 12.95 -14.88 15.07
N PRO A 239 14.06 -14.32 15.58
CA PRO A 239 14.22 -12.88 15.77
C PRO A 239 13.94 -12.10 14.49
N ALA A 240 13.26 -10.96 14.61
CA ALA A 240 12.74 -10.18 13.47
C ALA A 240 13.79 -9.89 12.40
N ASP A 241 15.03 -9.60 12.80
CA ASP A 241 16.18 -9.30 11.94
C ASP A 241 16.65 -10.50 11.08
N LYS A 242 16.42 -11.72 11.56
CA LYS A 242 16.89 -12.98 10.94
C LYS A 242 15.80 -13.76 10.18
N ARG A 243 14.57 -13.26 10.14
CA ARG A 243 13.47 -13.92 9.42
C ARG A 243 13.74 -13.94 7.92
N ASN A 244 13.49 -15.06 7.27
CA ASN A 244 13.49 -15.16 5.81
C ASN A 244 12.24 -15.92 5.33
N PHE A 245 11.39 -15.24 4.57
CA PHE A 245 10.12 -15.80 4.12
C PHE A 245 10.15 -16.30 2.67
N ASP A 246 11.30 -16.35 2.01
CA ASP A 246 11.42 -16.79 0.61
C ASP A 246 10.92 -18.23 0.41
N ASP A 247 11.30 -19.15 1.31
CA ASP A 247 10.86 -20.54 1.28
C ASP A 247 9.34 -20.67 1.51
N VAL A 248 8.79 -19.84 2.38
CA VAL A 248 7.36 -19.78 2.69
C VAL A 248 6.58 -19.24 1.48
N LEU A 249 7.10 -18.21 0.81
CA LEU A 249 6.53 -17.65 -0.41
C LEU A 249 6.52 -18.67 -1.56
N ALA A 250 7.59 -19.45 -1.69
CA ALA A 250 7.68 -20.53 -2.67
C ALA A 250 6.69 -21.67 -2.36
N ALA A 251 6.54 -22.03 -1.08
CA ALA A 251 5.58 -23.04 -0.65
C ALA A 251 4.13 -22.62 -0.96
N TYR A 252 3.74 -21.38 -0.65
CA TYR A 252 2.42 -20.87 -1.00
C TYR A 252 2.20 -20.76 -2.50
N GLN A 253 3.21 -20.33 -3.27
CA GLN A 253 3.13 -20.31 -4.74
C GLN A 253 2.90 -21.70 -5.33
N LYS A 254 3.59 -22.71 -4.77
CA LYS A 254 3.41 -24.09 -5.21
C LYS A 254 1.96 -24.53 -5.01
N VAL A 255 1.38 -24.27 -3.84
CA VAL A 255 -0.04 -24.59 -3.58
C VAL A 255 -0.95 -23.81 -4.52
N ALA A 256 -0.75 -22.50 -4.67
CA ALA A 256 -1.57 -21.64 -5.53
C ALA A 256 -1.55 -22.04 -7.01
N THR A 257 -0.47 -22.67 -7.49
CA THR A 257 -0.29 -23.02 -8.91
C THR A 257 -0.52 -24.48 -9.24
N GLN A 258 -0.43 -25.38 -8.24
CA GLN A 258 -0.50 -26.83 -8.45
C GLN A 258 -1.72 -27.47 -7.78
N SER A 259 -2.50 -26.78 -6.94
CA SER A 259 -3.68 -27.39 -6.31
C SER A 259 -4.88 -27.47 -7.25
N ASP A 260 -5.55 -28.63 -7.26
CA ASP A 260 -6.84 -28.81 -7.96
C ASP A 260 -8.00 -28.07 -7.29
N ASP A 261 -7.89 -27.81 -5.99
CA ASP A 261 -8.94 -27.17 -5.19
C ASP A 261 -8.93 -25.65 -5.35
N PRO A 262 -9.98 -25.03 -5.93
CA PRO A 262 -10.04 -23.58 -6.09
C PRO A 262 -9.99 -22.83 -4.76
N TYR A 263 -10.48 -23.45 -3.67
CA TYR A 263 -10.48 -22.83 -2.35
C TYR A 263 -9.07 -22.76 -1.76
N SER A 264 -8.34 -23.88 -1.75
CA SER A 264 -6.95 -23.95 -1.30
C SER A 264 -6.01 -23.11 -2.15
N ALA A 265 -6.22 -23.10 -3.48
CA ALA A 265 -5.46 -22.24 -4.39
C ALA A 265 -5.62 -20.76 -4.02
N ALA A 266 -6.86 -20.32 -3.84
CA ALA A 266 -7.17 -18.94 -3.48
C ALA A 266 -6.67 -18.57 -2.08
N ALA A 267 -6.75 -19.49 -1.12
CA ALA A 267 -6.22 -19.29 0.23
C ALA A 267 -4.69 -19.15 0.24
N ALA A 268 -3.98 -20.00 -0.51
CA ALA A 268 -2.54 -19.95 -0.64
C ALA A 268 -2.05 -18.66 -1.31
N GLU A 269 -2.71 -18.24 -2.39
CA GLU A 269 -2.35 -17.00 -3.08
C GLU A 269 -2.60 -15.77 -2.19
N ARG A 270 -3.71 -15.74 -1.44
CA ARG A 270 -3.96 -14.68 -0.44
C ARG A 270 -2.86 -14.64 0.62
N ALA A 271 -2.46 -15.79 1.15
CA ALA A 271 -1.40 -15.88 2.16
C ALA A 271 -0.06 -15.40 1.59
N ARG A 272 0.29 -15.81 0.37
CA ARG A 272 1.48 -15.34 -0.36
C ARG A 272 1.46 -13.82 -0.51
N GLN A 273 0.35 -13.24 -0.97
CA GLN A 273 0.24 -11.79 -1.16
C GLN A 273 0.37 -11.00 0.16
N ARG A 274 -0.19 -11.52 1.26
CA ARG A 274 0.03 -10.94 2.60
C ARG A 274 1.50 -10.99 2.99
N LEU A 275 2.16 -12.12 2.74
CA LEU A 275 3.56 -12.33 3.08
C LEU A 275 4.52 -11.47 2.25
N LEU A 276 4.24 -11.29 0.95
CA LEU A 276 5.01 -10.40 0.08
C LEU A 276 5.06 -8.97 0.64
N LYS A 277 3.94 -8.46 1.18
CA LYS A 277 3.88 -7.14 1.82
C LYS A 277 4.76 -7.06 3.07
N ILE A 278 4.80 -8.12 3.88
CA ILE A 278 5.65 -8.20 5.07
C ILE A 278 7.12 -8.22 4.67
N VAL A 279 7.48 -9.01 3.65
CA VAL A 279 8.86 -9.10 3.13
C VAL A 279 9.33 -7.76 2.57
N ASP A 280 8.49 -7.08 1.80
CA ASP A 280 8.83 -5.76 1.27
C ASP A 280 9.05 -4.73 2.39
N LEU A 281 8.19 -4.74 3.41
CA LEU A 281 8.38 -3.89 4.60
C LEU A 281 9.69 -4.23 5.32
N HIS A 282 9.98 -5.51 5.55
CA HIS A 282 11.21 -5.96 6.20
C HIS A 282 12.46 -5.53 5.42
N ASN A 283 12.45 -5.69 4.10
CA ASN A 283 13.55 -5.27 3.24
C ASN A 283 13.75 -3.74 3.26
N SER A 284 12.66 -2.97 3.27
CA SER A 284 12.74 -1.50 3.38
C SER A 284 13.34 -1.05 4.72
N LEU A 285 12.98 -1.71 5.83
CA LEU A 285 13.54 -1.44 7.15
C LEU A 285 15.02 -1.83 7.24
N ARG A 286 15.41 -2.96 6.63
CA ARG A 286 16.81 -3.39 6.55
C ARG A 286 17.65 -2.40 5.74
N ALA A 287 17.16 -1.96 4.58
CA ALA A 287 17.84 -0.97 3.75
C ALA A 287 18.00 0.39 4.46
N ALA A 288 17.06 0.76 5.34
CA ALA A 288 17.15 1.97 6.14
C ALA A 288 18.13 1.86 7.33
N ARG A 289 18.50 0.66 7.74
CA ARG A 289 19.41 0.42 8.88
C ARG A 289 20.87 0.74 8.56
N GLU A 290 21.34 0.37 7.37
CA GLU A 290 22.74 0.60 6.98
C GLU A 290 23.15 2.08 7.00
N PRO A 291 22.36 3.03 6.42
CA PRO A 291 22.68 4.45 6.52
C PRO A 291 22.74 4.97 7.96
N LEU A 292 21.91 4.41 8.85
CA LEU A 292 21.88 4.81 10.26
C LEU A 292 23.12 4.30 11.01
N ASP A 293 23.50 3.04 10.79
CA ASP A 293 24.71 2.45 11.35
C ASP A 293 25.98 3.18 10.84
N GLU A 294 25.99 3.61 9.58
CA GLU A 294 27.07 4.45 9.04
C GLU A 294 27.12 5.84 9.66
N PHE A 295 25.95 6.48 9.85
CA PHE A 295 25.86 7.77 10.52
C PHE A 295 26.42 7.68 11.94
N ASP A 296 26.01 6.67 12.71
CA ASP A 296 26.48 6.46 14.08
C ASP A 296 28.00 6.23 14.16
N LYS A 297 28.57 5.49 13.20
CA LYS A 297 30.04 5.31 13.10
C LYS A 297 30.75 6.64 12.84
N LYS A 298 30.26 7.43 11.88
CA LYS A 298 30.83 8.75 11.55
C LYS A 298 30.71 9.71 12.73
N TYR A 299 29.57 9.73 13.40
CA TYR A 299 29.32 10.57 14.57
C TYR A 299 30.29 10.24 15.71
N LYS A 300 30.45 8.96 16.05
CA LYS A 300 31.42 8.53 17.08
C LYS A 300 32.86 8.88 16.73
N ALA A 301 33.25 8.70 15.46
CA ALA A 301 34.58 9.08 15.00
C ALA A 301 34.82 10.59 15.11
N LEU A 302 33.81 11.41 14.81
CA LEU A 302 33.88 12.86 14.96
C LEU A 302 33.95 13.29 16.43
N GLU A 303 33.20 12.65 17.33
CA GLU A 303 33.31 12.92 18.77
C GLU A 303 34.70 12.58 19.33
N GLU A 304 35.29 11.47 18.89
CA GLU A 304 36.67 11.10 19.24
C GLU A 304 37.67 12.14 18.74
N GLU A 305 37.52 12.61 17.49
CA GLU A 305 38.36 13.66 16.93
C GLU A 305 38.21 14.98 17.71
N TYR A 306 36.99 15.36 18.06
CA TYR A 306 36.72 16.55 18.86
C TYR A 306 37.36 16.45 20.25
N LYS A 307 37.21 15.31 20.94
CA LYS A 307 37.85 15.07 22.24
C LYS A 307 39.37 15.19 22.15
N LYS A 308 39.99 14.58 21.14
CA LYS A 308 41.45 14.68 20.91
C LYS A 308 41.90 16.12 20.70
N ARG A 309 41.19 16.89 19.86
CA ARG A 309 41.50 18.31 19.63
C ARG A 309 41.39 19.17 20.89
N VAL A 310 40.37 18.92 21.72
CA VAL A 310 40.21 19.63 23.01
C VAL A 310 41.34 19.29 23.97
N GLU A 311 41.75 18.02 24.06
CA GLU A 311 42.88 17.60 24.89
C GLU A 311 44.22 18.18 24.42
N GLU A 312 44.46 18.23 23.11
CA GLU A 312 45.65 18.86 22.51
C GLU A 312 45.68 20.37 22.76
N ALA A 313 44.55 21.06 22.60
CA ALA A 313 44.43 22.48 22.91
C ALA A 313 44.65 22.78 24.40
N GLY A 314 44.22 21.88 25.29
CA GLY A 314 44.47 21.98 26.73
C GLY A 314 45.95 21.81 27.11
N LYS A 315 46.69 20.94 26.40
CA LYS A 315 48.14 20.72 26.60
C LYS A 315 49.01 21.85 26.02
N SER A 316 48.51 22.57 25.02
CA SER A 316 49.20 23.66 24.34
C SER A 316 49.18 25.01 25.08
N ARG A 317 48.53 25.12 26.24
CA ARG A 317 48.42 26.39 26.98
C ARG A 317 49.73 26.67 27.75
N PRO A 318 50.53 27.70 27.37
CA PRO A 318 51.72 28.05 28.14
C PRO A 318 51.33 28.59 29.52
N GLN A 319 52.12 28.22 30.55
CA GLN A 319 52.03 28.75 31.92
C GLN A 319 52.52 30.19 32.01
#